data_AF-A0AAW2UB83-F1
#
_entry.id   AF-A0AAW2UB83-F1
#
_cell.length_a   1.000
_cell.length_b   1.000
_cell.length_c   1.000
_cell.angle_alpha   90.00
_cell.angle_beta   90.00
_cell.angle_gamma   90.00
#
_symmetry.space_group_name_H-M   'P 1'
#
loop_
_entity.id
_entity.type
_entity.pdbx_description
1 polymer ?
#
loop_
_entity_poly.entity_id
_entity_poly.type
_entity_poly.pdbx_seq_one_letter_code
_entity_poly.pdbx_strand_id
1 'polypeptide(L)'
;MDEFFQLYNSPGSISWFEEALLVDQSAFVRYTDQPFEALASKSSWDGSNHRINVNRRMIEFLKRSRVAPVLIEVIEPDEDRIHKHRMDERMRREKHKQGYLALHELLPLGTKNDKKSILEMAAKEIEELQMYKNELKRQNRGMEMVLDARKNETAVEKG
;
A
#
# COMPACT_ATOMS: atom_id res chain seq x y z
N MET A 1 11.35 22.46 8.63
CA MET A 1 10.71 21.47 7.72
C MET A 1 11.38 20.10 7.79
N ASP A 2 12.27 19.86 8.77
CA ASP A 2 13.10 18.64 8.83
C ASP A 2 12.63 17.61 9.89
N GLU A 3 11.49 17.88 10.53
CA GLU A 3 10.88 16.97 11.52
C GLU A 3 9.99 15.91 10.87
N PHE A 4 9.67 16.03 9.57
CA PHE A 4 8.72 15.15 8.89
C PHE A 4 9.32 13.78 8.48
N PHE A 5 10.65 13.65 8.47
CA PHE A 5 11.35 12.45 7.99
C PHE A 5 11.76 11.47 9.11
N GLN A 6 11.57 11.82 10.38
CA GLN A 6 12.17 11.07 11.50
C GLN A 6 11.33 9.90 12.03
N LEU A 7 10.07 9.74 11.60
CA LEU A 7 9.18 8.68 12.11
C LEU A 7 9.32 7.31 11.41
N TYR A 8 10.20 7.18 10.41
CA TYR A 8 10.33 5.94 9.62
C TYR A 8 11.63 5.16 9.83
N ASN A 9 12.50 5.58 10.75
CA ASN A 9 13.71 4.83 11.10
C ASN A 9 13.53 4.07 12.43
N SER A 10 12.73 3.02 12.42
CA SER A 10 12.81 1.95 13.42
C SER A 10 13.21 0.65 12.72
N PRO A 11 14.33 0.01 13.09
CA PRO A 11 14.78 -1.25 12.49
C PRO A 11 14.00 -2.41 13.12
N GLY A 12 12.73 -2.52 12.75
CA GLY A 12 11.82 -3.58 13.21
C GLY A 12 11.41 -4.48 12.06
N SER A 13 12.35 -5.32 11.60
CA SER A 13 12.14 -6.59 10.89
C SER A 13 10.95 -6.67 9.93
N ILE A 14 11.17 -6.29 8.67
CA ILE A 14 10.40 -6.88 7.56
C ILE A 14 10.94 -8.30 7.37
N SER A 15 10.42 -9.23 8.17
CA SER A 15 10.57 -10.65 7.95
C SER A 15 9.39 -11.07 7.09
N TRP A 16 9.63 -11.17 5.77
CA TRP A 16 8.77 -11.95 4.90
C TRP A 16 8.90 -13.40 5.39
N PHE A 17 7.86 -13.89 6.05
CA PHE A 17 7.81 -15.27 6.50
C PHE A 17 7.89 -16.19 5.28
N GLU A 18 9.04 -16.83 5.14
CA GLU A 18 9.26 -18.04 4.40
C GLU A 18 9.64 -19.09 5.44
N GLU A 19 8.67 -19.92 5.88
CA GLU A 19 8.90 -21.35 6.16
C GLU A 19 7.57 -22.09 6.37
N ALA A 20 7.29 -22.97 5.41
CA ALA A 20 6.57 -24.24 5.47
C ALA A 20 5.45 -24.42 6.50
N LEU A 21 4.21 -24.56 6.01
CA LEU A 21 3.46 -25.82 6.14
C LEU A 21 2.50 -25.99 4.96
N LEU A 22 2.77 -27.03 4.16
CA LEU A 22 1.81 -27.67 3.27
C LEU A 22 0.52 -27.99 4.04
N VAL A 23 -0.58 -27.33 3.71
CA VAL A 23 -1.88 -27.99 3.63
C VAL A 23 -2.57 -27.40 2.42
N ASP A 24 -2.59 -28.17 1.34
CA ASP A 24 -3.35 -27.91 0.13
C ASP A 24 -4.85 -27.95 0.50
N GLN A 25 -5.36 -26.84 1.05
CA GLN A 25 -6.75 -26.73 1.48
C GLN A 25 -7.61 -26.40 0.25
N SER A 26 -7.66 -27.34 -0.67
CA SER A 26 -8.69 -27.39 -1.71
C SER A 26 -10.07 -27.40 -1.05
N ALA A 27 -10.92 -26.43 -1.38
CA ALA A 27 -12.33 -26.42 -0.98
C ALA A 27 -13.14 -27.60 -1.60
N PHE A 28 -12.53 -28.35 -2.53
CA PHE A 28 -13.14 -29.51 -3.17
C PHE A 28 -12.49 -30.78 -2.64
N VAL A 29 -13.22 -31.47 -1.77
CA VAL A 29 -12.92 -32.82 -1.32
C VAL A 29 -13.37 -33.80 -2.41
N ARG A 30 -12.49 -34.70 -2.86
CA ARG A 30 -12.90 -35.83 -3.70
C ARG A 30 -13.76 -36.76 -2.86
N TYR A 31 -14.96 -37.07 -3.33
CA TYR A 31 -15.80 -38.08 -2.70
C TYR A 31 -15.08 -39.43 -2.78
N THR A 32 -14.58 -39.91 -1.66
CA THR A 32 -14.15 -41.30 -1.52
C THR A 32 -15.34 -42.10 -0.99
N ASP A 33 -15.74 -43.14 -1.72
CA ASP A 33 -16.75 -44.10 -1.30
C ASP A 33 -16.15 -45.06 -0.26
N GLN A 34 -15.75 -44.52 0.89
CA GLN A 34 -15.31 -45.32 2.02
C GLN A 34 -16.34 -45.14 3.15
N PRO A 35 -16.86 -46.22 3.74
CA PRO A 35 -17.74 -46.11 4.90
C PRO A 35 -16.97 -45.35 5.99
N PHE A 36 -17.59 -44.29 6.48
CA PHE A 36 -17.03 -43.37 7.47
C PHE A 36 -16.82 -44.10 8.81
N GLU A 37 -15.62 -44.64 9.03
CA GLU A 37 -15.22 -45.30 10.28
C GLU A 37 -14.50 -44.36 11.27
N ALA A 38 -14.39 -43.07 10.97
CA ALA A 38 -13.56 -42.13 11.73
C ALA A 38 -14.17 -41.60 13.05
N LEU A 39 -15.24 -42.21 13.57
CA LEU A 39 -15.86 -41.78 14.83
C LEU A 39 -16.41 -42.95 15.64
N ALA A 40 -15.82 -44.14 15.48
CA ALA A 40 -16.08 -45.30 16.33
C ALA A 40 -15.51 -45.06 17.74
N SER A 41 -16.19 -44.20 18.49
CA SER A 41 -16.00 -44.06 19.93
C SER A 41 -16.36 -45.39 20.58
N LYS A 42 -15.38 -45.97 21.29
CA LYS A 42 -15.55 -47.13 22.15
C LYS A 42 -16.51 -46.76 23.29
N SER A 43 -17.81 -46.93 23.06
CA SER A 43 -18.77 -47.12 24.14
C SER A 43 -19.54 -48.39 23.85
N SER A 44 -19.24 -49.41 24.66
CA SER A 44 -20.02 -50.61 24.84
C SER A 44 -21.49 -50.24 25.13
N TRP A 45 -22.35 -50.29 24.12
CA TRP A 45 -23.80 -50.42 24.33
C TRP A 45 -24.48 -50.96 23.08
N ASP A 46 -24.96 -52.20 23.22
CA ASP A 46 -26.15 -52.80 22.61
C ASP A 46 -26.48 -52.54 21.13
N GLY A 47 -26.51 -53.63 20.37
CA GLY A 47 -26.86 -53.61 18.96
C GLY A 47 -28.34 -53.34 18.74
N SER A 48 -28.68 -52.16 18.20
CA SER A 48 -29.78 -51.97 17.23
C SER A 48 -29.88 -50.48 16.83
N ASN A 49 -29.02 -50.02 15.93
CA ASN A 49 -29.04 -48.63 15.45
C ASN A 49 -29.41 -48.51 13.96
N HIS A 50 -30.38 -49.30 13.50
CA HIS A 50 -30.87 -49.25 12.11
C HIS A 50 -32.24 -48.56 11.95
N ARG A 51 -32.68 -47.69 12.88
CA ARG A 51 -33.95 -46.95 12.74
C ARG A 51 -33.95 -45.52 13.29
N ILE A 52 -32.84 -44.79 13.22
CA ILE A 52 -32.93 -43.33 13.42
C ILE A 52 -33.39 -42.71 12.10
N ASN A 53 -34.69 -42.43 12.01
CA ASN A 53 -35.32 -41.66 10.93
C ASN A 53 -34.48 -40.41 10.59
N VAL A 54 -34.29 -40.14 9.29
CA VAL A 54 -33.58 -38.96 8.75
C VAL A 54 -34.02 -37.64 9.39
N ASN A 55 -35.29 -37.49 9.73
CA ASN A 55 -35.84 -36.34 10.44
C ASN A 55 -35.23 -36.18 11.84
N ARG A 56 -35.02 -37.29 12.55
CA ARG A 56 -34.38 -37.27 13.88
C ARG A 56 -32.89 -36.95 13.77
N ARG A 57 -32.19 -37.45 12.73
CA ARG A 57 -30.80 -37.03 12.41
C ARG A 57 -30.71 -35.54 12.08
N MET A 58 -31.62 -35.04 11.26
CA MET A 58 -31.68 -33.62 10.88
C MET A 58 -31.96 -32.73 12.09
N ILE A 59 -32.87 -33.13 12.97
CA ILE A 59 -33.17 -32.39 14.20
C ILE A 59 -31.95 -32.34 15.12
N GLU A 60 -31.23 -33.45 15.32
CA GLU A 60 -30.01 -33.44 16.15
C GLU A 60 -28.88 -32.62 15.51
N PHE A 61 -28.73 -32.68 14.19
CA PHE A 61 -27.78 -31.82 13.47
C PHE A 61 -28.12 -30.33 13.63
N LEU A 62 -29.38 -29.95 13.47
CA LEU A 62 -29.85 -28.58 13.66
C LEU A 62 -29.76 -28.12 15.12
N LYS A 63 -29.95 -29.00 16.10
CA LYS A 63 -29.71 -28.69 17.51
C LYS A 63 -28.22 -28.46 17.77
N ARG A 64 -27.35 -29.31 17.23
CA ARG A 64 -25.89 -29.18 17.35
C ARG A 64 -25.37 -27.91 16.69
N SER A 65 -25.93 -27.52 15.54
CA SER A 65 -25.56 -26.28 14.84
C SER A 65 -26.12 -25.01 15.51
N ARG A 66 -27.23 -25.13 16.25
CA ARG A 66 -27.80 -24.01 17.06
C ARG A 66 -27.06 -23.80 18.38
N VAL A 67 -26.29 -24.77 18.87
CA VAL A 67 -25.50 -24.67 20.12
C VAL A 67 -24.07 -24.17 19.85
N ALA A 68 -23.91 -23.28 18.88
CA ALA A 68 -22.81 -22.32 18.88
C ALA A 68 -23.43 -20.93 18.78
N PRO A 69 -23.46 -20.19 19.91
CA PRO A 69 -22.37 -19.24 20.08
C PRO A 69 -22.00 -19.05 21.57
N VAL A 70 -20.94 -19.72 22.05
CA VAL A 70 -20.27 -19.35 23.32
C VAL A 70 -18.81 -19.01 23.03
N LEU A 71 -18.60 -18.25 21.96
CA LEU A 71 -17.38 -17.53 21.65
C LEU A 71 -17.75 -16.28 20.86
N ILE A 72 -18.72 -15.52 21.41
CA ILE A 72 -18.91 -14.11 21.07
C ILE A 72 -17.92 -13.34 21.95
N GLU A 73 -16.63 -13.56 21.71
CA GLU A 73 -15.61 -12.57 22.02
C GLU A 73 -15.16 -12.02 20.66
N VAL A 74 -15.60 -10.80 20.37
CA VAL A 74 -14.86 -9.84 19.53
C VAL A 74 -14.57 -10.29 18.08
N ILE A 75 -15.60 -10.52 17.27
CA ILE A 75 -15.48 -10.53 15.80
C ILE A 75 -16.35 -9.40 15.19
N GLU A 76 -16.16 -8.17 15.68
CA GLU A 76 -16.34 -6.97 14.86
C GLU A 76 -15.04 -6.13 14.75
N PRO A 77 -13.90 -6.68 14.28
CA PRO A 77 -12.76 -5.86 13.88
C PRO A 77 -12.50 -5.83 12.38
N ASP A 78 -13.09 -6.72 11.57
CA ASP A 78 -12.70 -6.82 10.15
C ASP A 78 -13.43 -5.83 9.23
N GLU A 79 -14.75 -5.61 9.37
CA GLU A 79 -15.45 -4.65 8.49
C GLU A 79 -15.00 -3.20 8.70
N ASP A 80 -14.79 -2.80 9.96
CA ASP A 80 -14.28 -1.46 10.29
C ASP A 80 -12.82 -1.28 9.84
N ARG A 81 -11.99 -2.32 9.98
CA ARG A 81 -10.61 -2.31 9.48
C ARG A 81 -10.56 -2.29 7.96
N ILE A 82 -11.41 -3.03 7.27
CA ILE A 82 -11.54 -3.00 5.81
C ILE A 82 -12.07 -1.62 5.37
N HIS A 83 -13.05 -1.05 6.07
CA HIS A 83 -13.55 0.29 5.81
C HIS A 83 -12.45 1.34 5.94
N LYS A 84 -11.72 1.33 7.05
CA LYS A 84 -10.56 2.20 7.28
C LYS A 84 -9.51 2.04 6.18
N HIS A 85 -9.15 0.80 5.83
CA HIS A 85 -8.21 0.54 4.74
C HIS A 85 -8.68 1.13 3.39
N ARG A 86 -9.96 0.99 3.05
CA ARG A 86 -10.53 1.61 1.84
C ARG A 86 -10.47 3.14 1.87
N MET A 87 -10.68 3.75 3.03
CA MET A 87 -10.61 5.20 3.19
C MET A 87 -9.16 5.70 3.14
N ASP A 88 -8.24 5.03 3.84
CA ASP A 88 -6.81 5.33 3.78
C ASP A 88 -6.29 5.24 2.34
N GLU A 89 -6.71 4.20 1.61
CA GLU A 89 -6.38 4.01 0.21
C GLU A 89 -6.92 5.13 -0.69
N ARG A 90 -8.15 5.59 -0.43
CA ARG A 90 -8.74 6.73 -1.12
C ARG A 90 -7.93 8.00 -0.86
N MET A 91 -7.59 8.28 0.40
CA MET A 91 -6.79 9.43 0.77
C MET A 91 -5.39 9.38 0.17
N ARG A 92 -4.78 8.20 0.12
CA ARG A 92 -3.50 7.98 -0.55
C ARG A 92 -3.57 8.34 -2.03
N ARG A 93 -4.60 7.89 -2.74
CA ARG A 93 -4.80 8.21 -4.17
C ARG A 93 -5.10 9.68 -4.39
N GLU A 94 -5.86 10.31 -3.50
CA GLU A 94 -6.15 11.74 -3.59
C GLU A 94 -4.87 12.56 -3.40
N LYS A 95 -4.07 12.26 -2.37
CA LYS A 95 -2.75 12.88 -2.17
C LYS A 95 -1.85 12.73 -3.40
N HIS A 96 -1.81 11.54 -3.98
CA HIS A 96 -1.04 11.28 -5.21
C HIS A 96 -1.56 12.13 -6.37
N LYS A 97 -2.88 12.20 -6.58
CA LYS A 97 -3.52 12.99 -7.64
C LYS A 97 -3.21 14.48 -7.47
N GLN A 98 -3.36 15.02 -6.27
CA GLN A 98 -3.06 16.42 -5.96
C GLN A 98 -1.60 16.77 -6.25
N GLY A 99 -0.66 15.87 -5.90
CA GLY A 99 0.75 16.06 -6.23
C GLY A 99 1.02 16.19 -7.75
N TYR A 100 0.32 15.39 -8.58
CA TYR A 100 0.45 15.50 -10.03
C TYR A 100 -0.19 16.75 -10.61
N LEU A 101 -1.32 17.21 -10.04
CA LEU A 101 -1.96 18.45 -10.45
C LEU A 101 -1.06 19.65 -10.16
N ALA A 102 -0.53 19.75 -8.94
CA ALA A 102 0.41 20.80 -8.56
C ALA A 102 1.69 20.78 -9.43
N LEU A 103 2.18 19.58 -9.78
CA LEU A 103 3.32 19.46 -10.69
C LEU A 103 2.97 19.96 -12.10
N HIS A 104 1.81 19.57 -12.64
CA HIS A 104 1.37 19.94 -13.98
C HIS A 104 1.15 21.45 -14.15
N GLU A 105 0.67 22.13 -13.11
CA GLU A 105 0.52 23.60 -13.08
C GLU A 105 1.85 24.35 -13.28
N LEU A 106 2.98 23.73 -12.92
CA LEU A 106 4.32 24.30 -13.09
C LEU A 106 4.94 24.01 -14.47
N LEU A 107 4.31 23.15 -15.27
CA LEU A 107 4.82 22.75 -16.58
C LEU A 107 4.34 23.68 -17.69
N PRO A 108 5.01 23.68 -18.86
CA PRO A 108 4.59 24.47 -20.00
C PRO A 108 3.13 24.21 -20.40
N LEU A 109 2.43 25.29 -20.76
CA LEU A 109 1.05 25.26 -21.26
C LEU A 109 0.95 24.32 -22.47
N GLY A 110 0.01 23.38 -22.42
CA GLY A 110 -0.17 22.35 -23.45
C GLY A 110 0.44 20.99 -23.11
N THR A 111 1.08 20.84 -21.95
CA THR A 111 1.47 19.53 -21.42
C THR A 111 0.23 18.67 -21.21
N LYS A 112 0.26 17.41 -21.66
CA LYS A 112 -0.86 16.48 -21.47
C LYS A 112 -1.02 16.07 -20.00
N ASN A 113 -2.26 15.78 -19.59
CA ASN A 113 -2.62 15.44 -18.21
C ASN A 113 -2.35 13.97 -17.84
N ASP A 114 -1.73 13.18 -18.72
CA ASP A 114 -1.36 11.80 -18.39
C ASP A 114 -0.09 11.76 -17.55
N LYS A 115 -0.04 10.82 -16.60
CA LYS A 115 1.06 10.72 -15.61
C LYS A 115 2.43 10.61 -16.26
N LYS A 116 2.53 9.93 -17.40
CA LYS A 116 3.79 9.72 -18.11
C LYS A 116 4.26 11.04 -18.72
N SER A 117 3.41 11.71 -19.50
CA SER A 117 3.76 13.00 -20.10
C SER A 117 4.10 14.06 -19.05
N ILE A 118 3.40 14.11 -17.92
CA ILE A 118 3.74 15.03 -16.81
C ILE A 118 5.17 14.76 -16.29
N LEU A 119 5.53 13.50 -16.05
CA LEU A 119 6.85 13.15 -15.54
C LEU A 119 7.96 13.43 -16.55
N GLU A 120 7.75 13.07 -17.82
CA GLU A 120 8.73 13.29 -18.90
C GLU A 120 8.95 14.79 -19.12
N MET A 121 7.88 15.58 -19.15
CA MET A 121 7.98 17.04 -19.29
C MET A 121 8.63 17.68 -18.07
N ALA A 122 8.30 17.25 -16.85
CA ALA A 122 8.94 17.76 -15.64
C ALA A 122 10.45 17.49 -15.61
N ALA A 123 10.87 16.28 -16.00
CA ALA A 123 12.29 15.94 -16.07
C ALA A 123 13.03 16.84 -17.06
N LYS A 124 12.44 17.03 -18.25
CA LYS A 124 12.98 17.89 -19.29
C LYS A 124 13.07 19.36 -18.85
N GLU A 125 12.01 19.88 -18.23
CA GLU A 125 11.97 21.26 -17.74
C GLU A 125 13.05 21.51 -16.67
N ILE A 126 13.28 20.56 -15.76
CA ILE A 126 14.35 20.65 -14.77
C ILE A 126 15.72 20.75 -15.44
N GLU A 127 15.97 19.93 -16.46
CA GLU A 127 17.23 19.96 -17.22
C GLU A 127 17.43 21.31 -17.92
N GLU A 128 16.40 21.81 -18.61
CA GLU A 128 16.45 23.11 -19.29
C GLU A 128 16.69 24.26 -18.30
N LEU A 129 15.97 24.29 -17.17
CA LEU A 129 16.15 25.28 -16.11
C LEU A 129 17.55 25.25 -15.48
N GLN A 130 18.13 24.06 -15.31
CA GLN A 130 19.51 23.92 -14.84
C GLN A 130 20.51 24.50 -15.83
N MET A 131 20.31 24.26 -17.13
CA MET A 131 21.15 24.83 -18.18
C MET A 131 21.05 26.35 -18.20
N TYR A 132 19.84 26.92 -18.16
CA TYR A 132 19.65 28.38 -18.10
C TYR A 132 20.28 28.99 -16.85
N LYS A 133 20.11 28.36 -15.68
CA LYS A 133 20.74 28.80 -14.43
C LYS A 133 22.25 28.87 -14.55
N ASN A 134 22.89 27.87 -15.16
CA ASN A 134 24.34 27.84 -15.31
C ASN A 134 24.84 28.91 -16.28
N GLU A 135 24.12 29.12 -17.39
CA GLU A 135 24.45 30.14 -18.37
C GLU A 135 24.32 31.55 -17.77
N LEU A 136 23.21 31.85 -17.09
CA LEU A 136 23.00 33.12 -16.41
C LEU A 136 24.08 33.37 -15.34
N LYS A 137 24.47 32.34 -14.58
CA LYS A 137 25.58 32.44 -13.63
C LYS A 137 26.91 32.77 -14.32
N ARG A 138 27.17 32.19 -15.49
CA ARG A 138 28.40 32.48 -16.26
C ARG A 138 28.40 33.93 -16.73
N GLN A 139 27.29 34.41 -17.27
CA GLN A 139 27.13 35.79 -17.73
C GLN A 139 27.26 36.80 -16.58
N ASN A 140 26.61 36.53 -15.44
CA ASN A 140 26.70 37.39 -14.26
C ASN A 140 28.12 37.53 -13.75
N ARG A 141 28.89 36.43 -13.66
CA ARG A 141 30.31 36.50 -13.28
C ARG A 141 31.13 37.35 -14.26
N GLY A 142 30.89 37.19 -15.56
CA GLY A 142 31.55 38.01 -16.58
C GLY A 142 31.25 39.50 -16.41
N MET A 143 29.98 39.85 -16.15
CA MET A 143 29.56 41.23 -15.91
C MET A 143 30.15 41.80 -14.62
N GLU A 144 30.17 41.03 -13.53
CA GLU A 144 30.80 41.42 -12.26
C GLU A 144 32.28 41.75 -12.46
N MET A 145 33.03 40.91 -13.18
CA MET A 145 34.44 41.17 -13.50
C MET A 145 34.65 42.46 -14.29
N VAL A 146 33.81 42.74 -15.28
CA VAL A 146 33.87 43.97 -16.08
C VAL A 146 33.57 45.20 -15.21
N LEU A 147 32.57 45.10 -14.35
CA LEU A 147 32.21 46.19 -13.43
C LEU A 147 33.33 46.48 -12.44
N ASP A 148 33.99 45.46 -11.90
CA ASP A 148 35.08 45.62 -10.96
C ASP A 148 36.34 46.20 -11.62
N ALA A 149 36.67 45.77 -12.84
CA ALA A 149 37.74 46.37 -13.64
C ALA A 149 37.51 47.87 -13.87
N ARG A 150 36.29 48.25 -14.27
CA ARG A 150 35.92 49.66 -14.49
C ARG A 150 36.00 50.52 -13.22
N LYS A 151 35.61 49.98 -12.06
CA LYS A 151 35.75 50.69 -10.77
C LYS A 151 37.22 50.98 -10.46
N ASN A 152 38.09 50.01 -10.68
CA ASN A 152 39.53 50.14 -10.42
C ASN A 152 40.16 51.21 -11.33
N GLU A 153 39.76 51.30 -12.60
CA GLU A 153 40.20 52.34 -13.54
C GLU A 153 39.79 53.75 -13.06
N THR A 154 38.53 53.93 -12.63
CA THR A 154 38.06 55.24 -12.13
C THR A 154 38.67 55.67 -10.79
N ALA A 155 39.22 54.74 -10.01
CA ALA A 155 39.94 55.04 -8.78
C ALA A 155 41.38 55.50 -9.04
N VAL A 156 41.99 55.04 -10.14
CA VAL A 156 43.34 55.45 -10.56
C VAL A 156 43.34 56.85 -11.19
N GLU A 157 42.28 57.24 -11.88
CA GLU A 157 42.17 58.59 -12.49
C GLU A 157 41.88 59.72 -11.48
N LYS A 158 41.56 59.40 -10.23
CA LYS A 158 41.19 60.37 -9.19
C LYS A 158 42.23 60.52 -8.05
N GLY A 159 43.34 59.79 -8.12
CA GLY A 159 44.48 59.90 -7.19
C GLY A 159 45.63 60.67 -7.80
#